data_AF-A0A1G7S085-F1
#
_entry.id   AF-A0A1G7S085-F1
#
_cell.length_a   1.000
_cell.length_b   1.000
_cell.length_c   1.000
_cell.angle_alpha   90.00
_cell.angle_beta   90.00
_cell.angle_gamma   90.00
#
_symmetry.space_group_name_H-M   'P 1'
#
loop_
_entity.id
_entity.type
_entity.pdbx_description
1 polymer ?
#
loop_
_entity_poly.entity_id
_entity_poly.type
_entity_poly.pdbx_seq_one_letter_code
_entity_poly.pdbx_strand_id
1 'polypeptide(L)'
;MSKIKISELVADLQKADTQWQARETTVSQLPDPQQKALLGVIVNTEELAAVMNKRAAAAPVANFAQEVDWRNRNGNHITPVKDQGGCGSCVSFCTTSVTEAMASIEKGQLLNLSEADLHFCSSHGANCGGWWPTDAFSQIKSRGIPDEACFPYETAFPDNNIWKQPPTCKVGPNRDARAVKITNSTTIANITERKNYLSNNGPCSAVMHVYEDFFSYADGVYKHVSGSDYGLHCVTVIGYSETEHCWICKNSWGTGWGKGGFFKIAYGQAGIDTEFPFWTASGIKLPAPQHGWHGYENLGGLLSSRPNAVSWGPNRIDVVVRGMDSAVYHKWWNGNSWNGWESLGGQIQGAPAICSWASGRLDIFALGLNHHLYHKWYQGGWSGWEDLGGLLSSEPACVSWGPNRIDIFARGMNSSMWHLWWNGAWHGWEDLGGVINSAPAVSSWAPGRLDCFARGLNNHLWHKWFDTKWSGWEDLQSNMFGSPAAVSWGANRIDVFFPGQTYNMMHKWWDGAKWSGDENLGGILSSDVGVSSWAAGRLDCFVQGTDSAMYHKWYV
;
A
#
# COMPACT_ATOMS: atom_id res chain seq x y z
N MET A 1 32.06 26.48 27.93
CA MET A 1 32.36 25.76 29.19
C MET A 1 33.26 24.59 28.81
N SER A 2 34.08 24.04 29.69
CA SER A 2 34.85 22.83 29.35
C SER A 2 33.89 21.66 29.29
N LYS A 3 33.85 20.94 28.16
CA LYS A 3 33.01 19.74 28.01
C LYS A 3 33.31 18.71 29.08
N ILE A 4 32.28 18.07 29.61
CA ILE A 4 32.42 16.91 30.49
C ILE A 4 33.21 15.81 29.78
N LYS A 5 34.28 15.32 30.41
CA LYS A 5 35.01 14.17 29.90
C LYS A 5 34.25 12.89 30.22
N ILE A 6 34.26 11.93 29.29
CA ILE A 6 33.54 10.66 29.47
C ILE A 6 33.98 9.91 30.73
N SER A 7 35.27 9.99 31.10
CA SER A 7 35.80 9.39 32.32
C SER A 7 35.25 10.02 33.60
N GLU A 8 35.00 11.33 33.58
CA GLU A 8 34.40 12.07 34.71
C GLU A 8 32.93 11.69 34.84
N LEU A 9 32.19 11.67 33.73
CA LEU A 9 30.80 11.24 33.71
C LEU A 9 30.62 9.80 34.21
N VAL A 10 31.47 8.86 33.80
CA VAL A 10 31.40 7.48 34.30
C VAL A 10 31.60 7.42 35.82
N ALA A 11 32.50 8.23 36.38
CA ALA A 11 32.69 8.30 37.83
C ALA A 11 31.46 8.92 38.53
N ASP A 12 30.85 9.95 37.94
CA ASP A 12 29.62 10.55 38.46
C ASP A 12 28.43 9.57 38.44
N LEU A 13 28.29 8.76 37.39
CA LEU A 13 27.27 7.72 37.30
C LEU A 13 27.44 6.64 38.37
N GLN A 14 28.68 6.20 38.61
CA GLN A 14 28.99 5.25 39.68
C GLN A 14 28.67 5.83 41.06
N LYS A 15 29.01 7.09 41.30
CA LYS A 15 28.74 7.79 42.56
C LYS A 15 27.24 7.98 42.81
N ALA A 16 26.48 8.23 41.75
CA ALA A 16 25.04 8.44 41.81
C ALA A 16 24.22 7.13 41.77
N ASP A 17 24.88 5.97 41.70
CA ASP A 17 24.26 4.64 41.63
C ASP A 17 23.17 4.54 40.55
N THR A 18 23.46 5.09 39.36
CA THR A 18 22.49 5.11 38.25
C THR A 18 22.60 3.86 37.39
N GLN A 19 21.52 3.54 36.68
CA GLN A 19 21.37 2.33 35.88
C GLN A 19 21.61 2.58 34.37
N TRP A 20 22.18 3.74 34.00
CA TRP A 20 22.44 4.09 32.61
C TRP A 20 23.93 4.22 32.32
N GLN A 21 24.29 3.97 31.06
CA GLN A 21 25.67 3.91 30.59
C GLN A 21 25.97 5.09 29.67
N ALA A 22 27.12 5.73 29.88
CA ALA A 22 27.63 6.75 28.99
C ALA A 22 28.70 6.19 28.05
N ARG A 23 28.76 6.74 26.83
CA ARG A 23 29.87 6.52 25.89
C ARG A 23 30.12 7.79 25.07
N GLU A 24 31.25 7.85 24.38
CA GLU A 24 31.39 8.82 23.29
C GLU A 24 30.42 8.46 22.15
N THR A 25 29.54 9.39 21.84
CA THR A 25 28.57 9.32 20.75
C THR A 25 28.93 10.32 19.65
N THR A 26 28.31 10.14 18.48
CA THR A 26 28.37 11.11 17.38
C THR A 26 27.99 12.54 17.83
N VAL A 27 27.10 12.68 18.81
CA VAL A 27 26.63 13.99 19.32
C VAL A 27 27.56 14.57 20.39
N SER A 28 28.08 13.73 21.30
CA SER A 28 29.01 14.18 22.35
C SER A 28 30.30 14.79 21.78
N GLN A 29 30.70 14.32 20.60
CA GLN A 29 31.90 14.77 19.90
C GLN A 29 31.70 16.11 19.16
N LEU A 30 30.45 16.52 18.88
CA LEU A 30 30.15 17.77 18.18
C LEU A 30 30.54 19.00 19.01
N PRO A 31 31.17 20.05 18.44
CA PRO A 31 31.39 21.32 19.13
C PRO A 31 30.12 21.90 19.76
N ASP A 32 30.25 22.65 20.87
CA ASP A 32 29.12 23.20 21.62
C ASP A 32 28.07 23.93 20.75
N PRO A 33 28.43 24.76 19.74
CA PRO A 33 27.43 25.40 18.89
C PRO A 33 26.59 24.40 18.08
N GLN A 34 27.18 23.29 17.65
CA GLN A 34 26.49 22.24 16.91
C GLN A 34 25.59 21.41 17.83
N GLN A 35 26.00 21.16 19.08
CA GLN A 35 25.13 20.53 20.08
C GLN A 35 23.90 21.39 20.37
N LYS A 36 24.10 22.71 20.52
CA LYS A 36 23.00 23.66 20.72
C LYS A 36 22.07 23.76 19.51
N ALA A 37 22.60 23.63 18.30
CA ALA A 37 21.80 23.66 17.08
C ALA A 37 20.79 22.51 16.98
N LEU A 38 20.99 21.40 17.72
CA LEU A 38 20.04 20.29 17.79
C LEU A 38 18.77 20.64 18.59
N LEU A 39 18.83 21.67 19.44
CA LEU A 39 17.82 21.99 20.46
C LEU A 39 16.89 23.08 19.93
N GLY A 40 15.83 22.65 19.26
CA GLY A 40 14.95 23.50 18.46
C GLY A 40 13.54 23.70 19.01
N VAL A 41 13.32 23.56 20.32
CA VAL A 41 12.00 23.86 20.90
C VAL A 41 11.91 25.34 21.25
N ILE A 42 10.88 26.02 20.74
CA ILE A 42 10.52 27.38 21.15
C ILE A 42 9.27 27.30 22.03
N VAL A 43 9.37 27.73 23.28
CA VAL A 43 8.30 27.59 24.27
C VAL A 43 7.19 28.62 24.03
N ASN A 44 5.95 28.13 23.95
CA ASN A 44 4.76 28.97 24.12
C ASN A 44 4.33 28.93 25.60
N THR A 45 4.70 29.97 26.36
CA THR A 45 4.50 30.03 27.81
C THR A 45 3.03 30.10 28.21
N GLU A 46 2.20 30.82 27.45
CA GLU A 46 0.76 30.94 27.70
C GLU A 46 0.05 29.59 27.53
N GLU A 47 0.32 28.90 26.43
CA GLU A 47 -0.26 27.57 26.18
C GLU A 47 0.23 26.56 27.22
N LEU A 48 1.53 26.56 27.52
CA LEU A 48 2.12 25.67 28.51
C LEU A 48 1.44 25.83 29.88
N ALA A 49 1.29 27.07 30.35
CA ALA A 49 0.60 27.36 31.60
C ALA A 49 -0.87 26.91 31.56
N ALA A 50 -1.58 27.19 30.46
CA ALA A 50 -2.98 26.81 30.31
C ALA A 50 -3.20 25.28 30.36
N VAL A 51 -2.30 24.50 29.75
CA VAL A 51 -2.37 23.03 29.74
C VAL A 51 -1.96 22.46 31.10
N MET A 52 -0.84 22.92 31.65
CA MET A 52 -0.30 22.36 32.90
C MET A 52 -1.14 22.71 34.12
N ASN A 53 -1.84 23.85 34.13
CA ASN A 53 -2.80 24.19 35.19
C ASN A 53 -3.99 23.21 35.26
N LYS A 54 -4.36 22.56 34.15
CA LYS A 54 -5.44 21.57 34.13
C LYS A 54 -5.02 20.19 34.66
N ARG A 55 -3.72 19.98 34.88
CA ARG A 55 -3.15 18.70 35.37
C ARG A 55 -3.73 18.27 36.73
N ALA A 56 -4.13 19.21 37.57
CA ALA A 56 -4.63 18.98 38.93
C ALA A 56 -6.12 18.54 38.99
N ALA A 57 -6.77 18.28 37.85
CA ALA A 57 -8.09 17.66 37.82
C ALA A 57 -8.09 16.26 38.49
N ALA A 58 -9.27 15.76 38.86
CA ALA A 58 -9.42 14.45 39.50
C ALA A 58 -8.67 13.35 38.72
N ALA A 59 -7.92 12.50 39.44
CA ALA A 59 -7.07 11.50 38.81
C ALA A 59 -7.91 10.53 37.96
N PRO A 60 -7.61 10.38 36.67
CA PRO A 60 -8.35 9.49 35.78
C PRO A 60 -8.15 8.04 36.22
N VAL A 61 -9.15 7.19 35.93
CA VAL A 61 -9.06 5.75 36.23
C VAL A 61 -7.90 5.13 35.45
N ALA A 62 -7.04 4.39 36.15
CA ALA A 62 -5.95 3.66 35.52
C ALA A 62 -6.50 2.50 34.69
N ASN A 63 -6.25 2.54 33.38
CA ASN A 63 -6.62 1.53 32.41
C ASN A 63 -5.50 1.37 31.38
N PHE A 64 -4.31 1.03 31.88
CA PHE A 64 -3.09 0.95 31.09
C PHE A 64 -2.33 -0.34 31.41
N ALA A 65 -1.58 -0.85 30.45
CA ALA A 65 -0.76 -2.06 30.61
C ALA A 65 0.49 -1.79 31.46
N GLN A 66 1.10 -2.83 32.03
CA GLN A 66 2.34 -2.68 32.81
C GLN A 66 3.51 -2.17 31.96
N GLU A 67 3.56 -2.57 30.68
CA GLU A 67 4.59 -2.13 29.73
C GLU A 67 3.99 -1.91 28.35
N VAL A 68 4.54 -0.93 27.64
CA VAL A 68 4.17 -0.58 26.26
C VAL A 68 5.44 -0.30 25.49
N ASP A 69 5.59 -0.93 24.33
CA ASP A 69 6.58 -0.55 23.32
C ASP A 69 5.95 -0.74 21.94
N TRP A 70 5.67 0.38 21.26
CA TRP A 70 5.00 0.37 19.94
C TRP A 70 5.85 -0.22 18.82
N ARG A 71 7.10 -0.62 19.09
CA ARG A 71 7.89 -1.46 18.17
C ARG A 71 7.43 -2.92 18.15
N ASN A 72 6.76 -3.38 19.20
CA ASN A 72 6.36 -4.79 19.39
C ASN A 72 4.94 -4.89 19.99
N ARG A 73 3.95 -4.18 19.43
CA ARG A 73 2.57 -4.16 19.93
C ARG A 73 1.60 -4.53 18.80
N ASN A 74 1.49 -5.84 18.54
CA ASN A 74 0.81 -6.42 17.35
C ASN A 74 1.48 -6.05 16.01
N GLY A 75 2.80 -5.89 16.05
CA GLY A 75 3.61 -5.44 14.93
C GLY A 75 4.53 -4.30 15.34
N ASN A 76 5.32 -3.83 14.38
CA ASN A 76 6.14 -2.64 14.53
C ASN A 76 5.43 -1.44 13.92
N HIS A 77 5.12 -0.43 14.76
CA HIS A 77 4.47 0.81 14.35
C HIS A 77 5.43 2.00 14.34
N ILE A 78 6.72 1.79 14.59
CA ILE A 78 7.73 2.84 14.68
C ILE A 78 8.71 2.73 13.51
N THR A 79 8.83 3.81 12.73
CA THR A 79 9.80 3.92 11.63
C THR A 79 11.24 3.93 12.15
N PRO A 80 12.24 3.58 11.32
CA PRO A 80 13.65 3.73 11.66
C PRO A 80 14.01 5.13 12.17
N VAL A 81 15.08 5.23 12.96
CA VAL A 81 15.61 6.52 13.42
C VAL A 81 16.22 7.29 12.25
N LYS A 82 15.90 8.58 12.18
CA LYS A 82 16.47 9.55 11.22
C LYS A 82 17.40 10.53 11.95
N ASP A 83 18.13 11.34 11.19
CA ASP A 83 19.10 12.31 11.69
C ASP A 83 18.72 13.74 11.24
N GLN A 84 18.50 14.63 12.21
CA GLN A 84 18.17 16.03 11.99
C GLN A 84 19.38 16.90 11.63
N GLY A 85 20.60 16.38 11.77
CA GLY A 85 21.83 17.12 11.48
C GLY A 85 21.98 18.39 12.32
N GLY A 86 22.64 19.41 11.77
CA GLY A 86 22.94 20.67 12.47
C GLY A 86 21.79 21.67 12.53
N CYS A 87 20.54 21.20 12.65
CA CYS A 87 19.34 22.01 12.51
C CYS A 87 18.39 21.85 13.69
N GLY A 88 17.72 22.93 14.12
CA GLY A 88 16.73 22.95 15.20
C GLY A 88 15.39 22.30 14.86
N SER A 89 15.38 21.23 14.06
CA SER A 89 14.17 20.64 13.49
C SER A 89 13.54 19.53 14.33
N CYS A 90 14.04 19.29 15.55
CA CYS A 90 13.59 18.23 16.46
C CYS A 90 12.06 18.11 16.61
N VAL A 91 11.35 19.24 16.67
CA VAL A 91 9.89 19.26 16.77
C VAL A 91 9.25 18.67 15.51
N SER A 92 9.73 19.05 14.32
CA SER A 92 9.22 18.49 13.06
C SER A 92 9.48 16.99 12.96
N PHE A 93 10.66 16.51 13.37
CA PHE A 93 10.96 15.07 13.43
C PHE A 93 10.02 14.33 14.39
N CYS A 94 9.86 14.86 15.59
CA CYS A 94 9.03 14.25 16.61
C CYS A 94 7.55 14.18 16.22
N THR A 95 6.97 15.28 15.72
CA THR A 95 5.55 15.30 15.30
C THR A 95 5.30 14.49 14.03
N THR A 96 6.28 14.44 13.11
CA THR A 96 6.23 13.57 11.93
C THR A 96 6.23 12.11 12.35
N SER A 97 7.14 11.71 13.26
CA SER A 97 7.19 10.32 13.74
C SER A 97 5.92 9.89 14.50
N VAL A 98 5.24 10.80 15.21
CA VAL A 98 3.91 10.51 15.78
C VAL A 98 2.88 10.30 14.68
N THR A 99 2.87 11.15 13.66
CA THR A 99 1.93 11.03 12.53
C THR A 99 2.12 9.72 11.76
N GLU A 100 3.37 9.33 11.51
CA GLU A 100 3.72 8.03 10.89
C GLU A 100 3.22 6.85 11.73
N ALA A 101 3.47 6.88 13.04
CA ALA A 101 3.03 5.81 13.94
C ALA A 101 1.50 5.70 13.99
N MET A 102 0.81 6.83 14.07
CA MET A 102 -0.65 6.86 14.04
C MET A 102 -1.22 6.40 12.69
N ALA A 103 -0.54 6.67 11.56
CA ALA A 103 -0.95 6.12 10.26
C ALA A 103 -0.84 4.58 10.24
N SER A 104 0.20 4.03 10.86
CA SER A 104 0.35 2.59 11.01
C SER A 104 -0.76 2.00 11.87
N ILE A 105 -1.08 2.63 13.00
CA ILE A 105 -2.08 2.16 13.96
C ILE A 105 -3.51 2.29 13.42
N GLU A 106 -3.86 3.44 12.83
CA GLU A 106 -5.24 3.72 12.40
C GLU A 106 -5.56 3.22 10.99
N LYS A 107 -4.54 3.08 10.12
CA LYS A 107 -4.72 2.78 8.69
C LYS A 107 -3.93 1.55 8.21
N GLY A 108 -3.13 0.93 9.07
CA GLY A 108 -2.29 -0.20 8.69
C GLY A 108 -1.15 0.16 7.74
N GLN A 109 -0.77 1.44 7.63
CA GLN A 109 0.28 1.92 6.74
C GLN A 109 1.42 2.57 7.53
N LEU A 110 2.57 1.89 7.61
CA LEU A 110 3.79 2.49 8.16
C LEU A 110 4.45 3.36 7.08
N LEU A 111 4.25 4.68 7.20
CA LEU A 111 4.68 5.66 6.21
C LEU A 111 6.05 6.23 6.55
N ASN A 112 6.81 6.62 5.53
CA ASN A 112 8.02 7.43 5.66
C ASN A 112 7.71 8.85 5.14
N LEU A 113 7.46 9.78 6.05
CA LEU A 113 7.01 11.15 5.77
C LEU A 113 8.18 12.15 5.76
N SER A 114 8.00 13.27 5.07
CA SER A 114 9.04 14.29 4.88
C SER A 114 9.08 15.32 6.01
N GLU A 115 10.06 15.20 6.91
CA GLU A 115 10.35 16.24 7.90
C GLU A 115 10.79 17.55 7.24
N ALA A 116 11.44 17.45 6.07
CA ALA A 116 11.94 18.59 5.31
C ALA A 116 10.79 19.48 4.82
N ASP A 117 9.74 18.88 4.27
CA ASP A 117 8.55 19.60 3.88
C ASP A 117 7.86 20.22 5.10
N LEU A 118 7.68 19.47 6.20
CA LEU A 118 7.05 20.01 7.40
C LEU A 118 7.83 21.19 7.98
N HIS A 119 9.16 21.14 8.00
CA HIS A 119 9.99 22.16 8.63
C HIS A 119 10.29 23.34 7.71
N PHE A 120 10.74 23.11 6.48
CA PHE A 120 11.26 24.19 5.63
C PHE A 120 10.20 24.83 4.73
N CYS A 121 9.14 24.09 4.37
CA CYS A 121 8.11 24.53 3.42
C CYS A 121 6.76 24.87 4.07
N SER A 122 6.68 24.87 5.40
CA SER A 122 5.49 25.28 6.15
C SER A 122 5.57 26.74 6.59
N SER A 123 4.65 27.17 7.45
CA SER A 123 4.71 28.48 8.10
C SER A 123 5.96 28.71 8.95
N HIS A 124 6.72 27.66 9.29
CA HIS A 124 8.01 27.80 9.98
C HIS A 124 9.05 28.51 9.11
N GLY A 125 9.05 28.24 7.80
CA GLY A 125 10.00 28.78 6.84
C GLY A 125 11.33 28.01 6.75
N ALA A 126 12.08 28.29 5.68
CA ALA A 126 13.31 27.59 5.33
C ALA A 126 14.52 28.11 6.14
N ASN A 127 14.55 27.80 7.43
CA ASN A 127 15.67 28.09 8.32
C ASN A 127 15.85 26.95 9.34
N CYS A 128 16.89 27.01 10.15
CA CYS A 128 17.18 26.02 11.21
C CYS A 128 16.83 26.51 12.61
N GLY A 129 15.87 27.41 12.70
CA GLY A 129 15.18 27.73 13.94
C GLY A 129 14.29 26.59 14.41
N GLY A 130 13.62 26.86 15.51
CA GLY A 130 12.71 25.94 16.17
C GLY A 130 11.26 26.38 16.08
N TRP A 131 10.36 25.57 16.63
CA TRP A 131 8.96 25.94 16.88
C TRP A 131 8.32 25.07 17.95
N TRP A 132 7.10 25.39 18.37
CA TRP A 132 6.36 24.67 19.39
C TRP A 132 5.59 23.47 18.79
N PRO A 133 5.42 22.32 19.48
CA PRO A 133 4.75 21.15 18.91
C PRO A 133 3.31 21.41 18.42
N THR A 134 2.57 22.31 19.07
CA THR A 134 1.21 22.67 18.65
C THR A 134 1.19 23.33 17.27
N ASP A 135 2.21 24.13 16.94
CA ASP A 135 2.33 24.78 15.64
C ASP A 135 2.60 23.75 14.54
N ALA A 136 3.50 22.80 14.81
CA ALA A 136 3.78 21.68 13.91
C ALA A 136 2.52 20.83 13.64
N PHE A 137 1.80 20.40 14.69
CA PHE A 137 0.56 19.64 14.50
C PHE A 137 -0.53 20.45 13.78
N SER A 138 -0.59 21.77 13.97
CA SER A 138 -1.49 22.65 13.21
C SER A 138 -1.16 22.68 11.72
N GLN A 139 0.13 22.65 11.36
CA GLN A 139 0.56 22.50 9.97
C GLN A 139 0.23 21.11 9.41
N ILE A 140 0.38 20.05 10.19
CA ILE A 140 0.00 18.68 9.77
C ILE A 140 -1.51 18.59 9.54
N LYS A 141 -2.31 19.23 10.39
CA LYS A 141 -3.77 19.26 10.26
C LYS A 141 -4.24 20.04 9.02
N SER A 142 -3.65 21.21 8.76
CA SER A 142 -4.09 22.09 7.67
C SER A 142 -3.46 21.72 6.32
N ARG A 143 -2.14 21.61 6.27
CA ARG A 143 -1.33 21.39 5.06
C ARG A 143 -1.02 19.91 4.83
N GLY A 144 -0.85 19.13 5.91
CA GLY A 144 -0.36 17.76 5.85
C GLY A 144 1.14 17.64 5.66
N ILE A 145 1.64 16.42 5.51
CA ILE A 145 3.04 16.10 5.19
C ILE A 145 3.05 15.08 4.04
N PRO A 146 3.78 15.30 2.93
CA PRO A 146 3.98 14.29 1.91
C PRO A 146 4.95 13.20 2.39
N ASP A 147 5.12 12.14 1.62
CA ASP A 147 6.16 11.15 1.86
C ASP A 147 7.58 11.72 1.64
N GLU A 148 8.58 11.09 2.25
CA GLU A 148 10.00 11.49 2.23
C GLU A 148 10.55 11.65 0.81
N ALA A 149 10.12 10.83 -0.15
CA ALA A 149 10.60 10.92 -1.53
C ALA A 149 10.14 12.21 -2.23
N CYS A 150 9.10 12.89 -1.72
CA CYS A 150 8.68 14.19 -2.22
C CYS A 150 9.72 15.28 -1.91
N PHE A 151 10.33 15.24 -0.72
CA PHE A 151 11.37 16.18 -0.33
C PHE A 151 12.29 15.55 0.73
N PRO A 152 13.38 14.88 0.31
CA PRO A 152 14.29 14.24 1.25
C PRO A 152 15.05 15.25 2.11
N TYR A 153 15.19 14.98 3.41
CA TYR A 153 15.72 15.96 4.38
C TYR A 153 17.08 16.55 4.02
N GLU A 154 18.03 15.71 3.63
CA GLU A 154 19.39 16.15 3.25
C GLU A 154 19.40 17.14 2.08
N THR A 155 18.44 17.00 1.15
CA THR A 155 18.39 17.84 -0.05
C THR A 155 17.97 19.27 0.23
N ALA A 156 17.48 19.57 1.44
CA ALA A 156 17.23 20.95 1.85
C ALA A 156 18.53 21.77 1.95
N PHE A 157 19.67 21.10 2.19
CA PHE A 157 20.93 21.74 2.55
C PHE A 157 21.95 21.78 1.39
N PRO A 158 22.92 22.71 1.41
CA PRO A 158 23.99 22.77 0.43
C PRO A 158 24.78 21.45 0.35
N ASP A 159 25.05 20.99 -0.88
CA ASP A 159 25.75 19.73 -1.17
C ASP A 159 25.12 18.49 -0.51
N ASN A 160 23.82 18.54 -0.22
CA ASN A 160 23.09 17.51 0.53
C ASN A 160 23.73 17.20 1.90
N ASN A 161 24.34 18.19 2.54
CA ASN A 161 24.99 18.02 3.84
C ASN A 161 24.15 18.68 4.94
N ILE A 162 23.52 17.86 5.78
CA ILE A 162 22.65 18.27 6.90
C ILE A 162 23.32 19.16 7.96
N TRP A 163 24.63 19.40 7.87
CA TRP A 163 25.39 20.31 8.73
C TRP A 163 25.71 21.66 8.06
N LYS A 164 25.42 21.84 6.77
CA LYS A 164 25.64 23.10 6.05
C LYS A 164 24.36 23.95 6.06
N GLN A 165 24.53 25.28 6.07
CA GLN A 165 23.43 26.26 6.14
C GLN A 165 23.57 27.26 4.99
N PRO A 166 22.48 27.97 4.59
CA PRO A 166 21.10 27.79 5.05
C PRO A 166 20.37 26.68 4.29
N PRO A 167 19.33 26.06 4.87
CA PRO A 167 18.42 25.18 4.14
C PRO A 167 17.56 25.97 3.15
N THR A 168 16.93 25.27 2.23
CA THR A 168 15.97 25.82 1.26
C THR A 168 14.71 24.98 1.25
N CYS A 169 13.56 25.62 1.04
CA CYS A 169 12.33 24.90 0.75
C CYS A 169 12.35 24.44 -0.71
N LYS A 170 12.16 23.14 -0.93
CA LYS A 170 12.00 22.54 -2.27
C LYS A 170 10.66 21.82 -2.31
N VAL A 171 9.66 22.46 -2.92
CA VAL A 171 8.34 21.83 -3.09
C VAL A 171 8.44 20.73 -4.14
N GLY A 172 8.29 19.48 -3.73
CA GLY A 172 8.29 18.33 -4.62
C GLY A 172 7.05 18.25 -5.51
N PRO A 173 7.10 17.45 -6.60
CA PRO A 173 5.99 17.29 -7.53
C PRO A 173 4.77 16.65 -6.84
N ASN A 174 3.57 17.16 -7.12
CA ASN A 174 2.29 16.65 -6.60
C ASN A 174 2.21 16.60 -5.07
N ARG A 175 2.97 17.44 -4.36
CA ARG A 175 3.07 17.46 -2.89
C ARG A 175 1.72 17.36 -2.17
N ASP A 176 0.74 18.16 -2.56
CA ASP A 176 -0.58 18.18 -1.89
C ASP A 176 -1.39 16.92 -2.12
N ALA A 177 -1.22 16.26 -3.27
CA ALA A 177 -1.85 14.98 -3.55
C ALA A 177 -1.18 13.80 -2.81
N ARG A 178 0.00 14.02 -2.23
CA ARG A 178 0.75 13.05 -1.41
C ARG A 178 0.60 13.30 0.09
N ALA A 179 -0.05 14.39 0.47
CA ALA A 179 -0.04 14.89 1.83
C ALA A 179 -0.97 14.08 2.76
N VAL A 180 -0.39 13.49 3.80
CA VAL A 180 -1.08 12.89 4.93
C VAL A 180 -1.46 13.98 5.93
N LYS A 181 -2.69 13.97 6.42
CA LYS A 181 -3.20 14.92 7.42
C LYS A 181 -3.69 14.20 8.67
N ILE A 182 -3.88 14.98 9.74
CA ILE A 182 -4.60 14.56 10.96
C ILE A 182 -5.86 15.39 11.09
N THR A 183 -6.90 14.86 11.74
CA THR A 183 -8.09 15.66 12.07
C THR A 183 -7.99 16.33 13.44
N ASN A 184 -7.24 15.72 14.37
CA ASN A 184 -7.20 16.17 15.74
C ASN A 184 -5.81 15.98 16.35
N SER A 185 -5.46 16.89 17.25
CA SER A 185 -4.28 16.81 18.10
C SER A 185 -4.64 17.39 19.47
N THR A 186 -4.25 16.72 20.54
CA THR A 186 -4.54 17.16 21.92
C THR A 186 -3.29 17.12 22.79
N THR A 187 -3.35 17.73 23.96
CA THR A 187 -2.30 17.68 24.97
C THR A 187 -2.73 16.89 26.19
N ILE A 188 -1.78 16.19 26.81
CA ILE A 188 -1.98 15.37 28.01
C ILE A 188 -0.95 15.73 29.06
N ALA A 189 -1.39 16.28 30.19
CA ALA A 189 -0.53 16.68 31.31
C ALA A 189 -0.53 15.66 32.47
N ASN A 190 -1.61 14.90 32.64
CA ASN A 190 -1.73 13.94 33.73
C ASN A 190 -0.96 12.63 33.41
N ILE A 191 -0.19 12.13 34.39
CA ILE A 191 0.66 10.94 34.21
C ILE A 191 -0.16 9.69 33.89
N THR A 192 -1.29 9.48 34.57
CA THR A 192 -2.15 8.31 34.35
C THR A 192 -2.79 8.36 32.97
N GLU A 193 -3.23 9.54 32.51
CA GLU A 193 -3.75 9.70 31.14
C GLU A 193 -2.68 9.46 30.08
N ARG A 194 -1.43 9.88 30.29
CA ARG A 194 -0.34 9.61 29.34
C ARG A 194 -0.14 8.10 29.17
N LYS A 195 -0.15 7.34 30.27
CA LYS A 195 -0.04 5.87 30.24
C LYS A 195 -1.27 5.22 29.61
N ASN A 196 -2.47 5.70 29.93
CA ASN A 196 -3.72 5.27 29.29
C ASN A 196 -3.66 5.48 27.77
N TYR A 197 -3.25 6.65 27.30
CA TYR A 197 -3.16 6.95 25.88
C TYR A 197 -2.09 6.10 25.19
N LEU A 198 -0.89 6.01 25.77
CA LEU A 198 0.18 5.17 25.21
C LEU A 198 -0.22 3.70 25.14
N SER A 199 -1.00 3.20 26.10
CA SER A 199 -1.52 1.83 26.08
C SER A 199 -2.59 1.60 25.01
N ASN A 200 -3.51 2.54 24.84
CA ASN A 200 -4.76 2.26 24.12
C ASN A 200 -4.85 2.96 22.76
N ASN A 201 -4.01 3.95 22.50
CA ASN A 201 -4.14 4.83 21.34
C ASN A 201 -2.86 4.88 20.51
N GLY A 202 -1.72 5.26 21.08
CA GLY A 202 -0.48 5.37 20.31
C GLY A 202 0.62 6.22 20.93
N PRO A 203 1.77 6.37 20.24
CA PRO A 203 2.87 7.23 20.63
C PRO A 203 2.50 8.72 20.75
N CYS A 204 3.29 9.46 21.54
CA CYS A 204 3.13 10.89 21.75
C CYS A 204 4.41 11.67 21.44
N SER A 205 4.28 12.97 21.16
CA SER A 205 5.41 13.90 21.18
C SER A 205 5.62 14.42 22.60
N ALA A 206 6.86 14.58 23.03
CA ALA A 206 7.21 15.17 24.32
C ALA A 206 8.40 16.12 24.18
N VAL A 207 8.40 17.16 25.01
CA VAL A 207 9.53 18.10 25.16
C VAL A 207 10.27 17.74 26.44
N MET A 208 11.59 17.83 26.43
CA MET A 208 12.44 17.65 27.60
C MET A 208 13.63 18.62 27.59
N HIS A 209 14.17 18.87 28.78
CA HIS A 209 15.49 19.49 28.93
C HIS A 209 16.58 18.52 28.49
N VAL A 210 17.58 19.04 27.79
CA VAL A 210 18.79 18.31 27.42
C VAL A 210 19.93 18.87 28.26
N TYR A 211 20.44 18.03 29.14
CA TYR A 211 21.63 18.32 29.93
C TYR A 211 22.89 17.84 29.20
N GLU A 212 24.03 18.41 29.56
CA GLU A 212 25.31 18.09 28.92
C GLU A 212 25.67 16.59 28.95
N ASP A 213 25.36 15.89 30.05
CA ASP A 213 25.61 14.46 30.20
C ASP A 213 24.77 13.59 29.24
N PHE A 214 23.59 14.07 28.84
CA PHE A 214 22.69 13.36 27.93
C PHE A 214 23.27 13.19 26.52
N PHE A 215 24.15 14.08 26.07
CA PHE A 215 24.83 13.91 24.77
C PHE A 215 25.65 12.62 24.71
N SER A 216 26.09 12.11 25.86
CA SER A 216 26.90 10.88 25.97
C SER A 216 26.05 9.63 26.29
N TYR A 217 24.72 9.72 26.31
CA TYR A 217 23.86 8.58 26.62
C TYR A 217 24.06 7.41 25.63
N ALA A 218 24.22 6.20 26.17
CA ALA A 218 24.40 4.96 25.42
C ALA A 218 23.22 3.98 25.58
N ASP A 219 22.86 3.62 26.81
CA ASP A 219 21.80 2.66 27.15
C ASP A 219 21.36 2.80 28.62
N GLY A 220 20.29 2.12 29.01
CA GLY A 220 19.73 2.11 30.37
C GLY A 220 18.73 3.24 30.63
N VAL A 221 18.30 3.43 31.88
CA VAL A 221 17.28 4.43 32.23
C VAL A 221 17.95 5.74 32.64
N TYR A 222 17.91 6.74 31.77
CA TYR A 222 18.53 8.04 31.99
C TYR A 222 17.94 8.76 33.22
N LYS A 223 18.86 9.25 34.05
CA LYS A 223 18.64 10.19 35.15
C LYS A 223 19.79 11.18 35.10
N HIS A 224 19.48 12.47 35.14
CA HIS A 224 20.51 13.51 35.09
C HIS A 224 21.40 13.43 36.33
N VAL A 225 22.72 13.49 36.15
CA VAL A 225 23.70 13.42 37.26
C VAL A 225 24.67 14.59 37.27
N SER A 226 24.98 15.17 36.10
CA SER A 226 26.02 16.20 35.98
C SER A 226 25.84 17.06 34.73
N GLY A 227 26.43 18.25 34.73
CA GLY A 227 26.39 19.16 33.58
C GLY A 227 25.24 20.15 33.60
N SER A 228 25.41 21.22 32.84
CA SER A 228 24.37 22.27 32.75
C SER A 228 23.25 21.86 31.80
N ASP A 229 22.09 22.49 31.96
CA ASP A 229 21.03 22.46 30.96
C ASP A 229 21.46 23.25 29.70
N TYR A 230 21.34 22.62 28.54
CA TYR A 230 21.68 23.20 27.24
C TYR A 230 20.47 23.78 26.50
N GLY A 231 19.26 23.39 26.89
CA GLY A 231 18.02 23.79 26.24
C GLY A 231 17.06 22.63 26.00
N LEU A 232 16.03 22.91 25.20
CA LEU A 232 14.89 22.03 25.05
C LEU A 232 14.91 21.25 23.73
N HIS A 233 14.52 19.98 23.81
CA HIS A 233 14.48 19.06 22.69
C HIS A 233 13.15 18.31 22.65
N CYS A 234 12.70 17.95 21.44
CA CYS A 234 11.46 17.22 21.25
C CYS A 234 11.73 15.79 20.78
N VAL A 235 11.10 14.82 21.44
CA VAL A 235 11.30 13.38 21.24
C VAL A 235 9.97 12.65 21.18
N THR A 236 9.92 11.53 20.47
CA THR A 236 8.69 10.72 20.39
C THR A 236 8.69 9.70 21.50
N VAL A 237 7.74 9.78 22.43
CA VAL A 237 7.50 8.76 23.46
C VAL A 237 6.71 7.61 22.83
N ILE A 238 7.36 6.48 22.64
CA ILE A 238 6.83 5.29 21.97
C ILE A 238 6.35 4.21 22.95
N GLY A 239 6.42 4.49 24.24
CA GLY A 239 6.16 3.47 25.25
C GLY A 239 6.61 3.85 26.65
N TYR A 240 6.46 2.91 27.57
CA TYR A 240 6.87 3.03 28.97
C TYR A 240 7.00 1.65 29.62
N SER A 241 7.68 1.58 30.77
CA SER A 241 7.72 0.39 31.62
C SER A 241 7.49 0.78 33.08
N GLU A 242 6.48 0.17 33.72
CA GLU A 242 6.27 0.30 35.16
C GLU A 242 7.33 -0.45 35.97
N THR A 243 7.94 -1.49 35.40
CA THR A 243 9.02 -2.25 36.03
C THR A 243 10.30 -1.44 36.12
N GLU A 244 10.66 -0.74 35.04
CA GLU A 244 11.86 0.10 34.97
C GLU A 244 11.60 1.56 35.40
N HIS A 245 10.33 1.93 35.65
CA HIS A 245 9.88 3.28 35.98
C HIS A 245 10.35 4.34 34.95
N CYS A 246 10.15 4.06 33.66
CA CYS A 246 10.68 4.90 32.58
C CYS A 246 9.71 5.13 31.41
N TRP A 247 9.91 6.23 30.69
CA TRP A 247 9.43 6.43 29.33
C TRP A 247 10.43 5.87 28.32
N ILE A 248 9.93 5.29 27.23
CA ILE A 248 10.73 4.80 26.10
C ILE A 248 10.58 5.78 24.95
N CYS A 249 11.68 6.30 24.44
CA CYS A 249 11.69 7.42 23.50
C CYS A 249 12.51 7.10 22.24
N LYS A 250 12.03 7.60 21.10
CA LYS A 250 12.75 7.68 19.82
C LYS A 250 13.32 9.11 19.68
N ASN A 251 14.61 9.20 19.37
CA ASN A 251 15.32 10.46 19.15
C ASN A 251 15.57 10.71 17.64
N SER A 252 16.05 11.90 17.29
CA SER A 252 16.31 12.38 15.93
C SER A 252 17.79 12.73 15.67
N TRP A 253 18.72 12.12 16.42
CA TRP A 253 20.17 12.34 16.29
C TRP A 253 20.91 11.18 15.60
N GLY A 254 20.19 10.42 14.77
CA GLY A 254 20.74 9.27 14.07
C GLY A 254 20.99 8.05 14.99
N THR A 255 21.41 6.96 14.37
CA THR A 255 21.61 5.66 15.04
C THR A 255 22.92 5.55 15.83
N GLY A 256 23.87 6.48 15.62
CA GLY A 256 25.14 6.54 16.35
C GLY A 256 25.01 7.00 17.80
N TRP A 257 23.88 7.63 18.14
CA TRP A 257 23.57 8.09 19.50
C TRP A 257 22.61 7.11 20.21
N GLY A 258 22.76 6.94 21.53
CA GLY A 258 21.90 6.06 22.33
C GLY A 258 21.90 4.60 21.86
N LYS A 259 20.80 3.90 22.12
CA LYS A 259 20.61 2.50 21.72
C LYS A 259 20.00 2.44 20.33
N GLY A 260 20.82 2.68 19.31
CA GLY A 260 20.36 2.77 17.92
C GLY A 260 19.43 3.95 17.67
N GLY A 261 19.62 5.07 18.39
CA GLY A 261 18.79 6.26 18.34
C GLY A 261 17.58 6.27 19.28
N PHE A 262 17.40 5.22 20.09
CA PHE A 262 16.40 5.16 21.15
C PHE A 262 17.04 5.39 22.52
N PHE A 263 16.22 5.83 23.48
CA PHE A 263 16.63 5.95 24.87
C PHE A 263 15.46 5.68 25.82
N LYS A 264 15.79 5.42 27.09
CA LYS A 264 14.83 5.39 28.19
C LYS A 264 15.16 6.51 29.16
N ILE A 265 14.13 7.14 29.73
CA ILE A 265 14.28 8.20 30.73
C ILE A 265 13.35 7.93 31.90
N ALA A 266 13.86 8.03 33.13
CA ALA A 266 13.03 7.79 34.32
C ALA A 266 11.89 8.80 34.42
N TYR A 267 10.77 8.37 35.01
CA TYR A 267 9.68 9.29 35.33
C TYR A 267 10.16 10.45 36.20
N GLY A 268 9.62 11.65 35.96
CA GLY A 268 9.98 12.87 36.69
C GLY A 268 11.29 13.53 36.27
N GLN A 269 12.02 12.99 35.30
CA GLN A 269 13.32 13.53 34.87
C GLN A 269 13.20 14.54 33.72
N ALA A 270 14.13 15.49 33.69
CA ALA A 270 14.32 16.45 32.60
C ALA A 270 13.05 17.21 32.15
N GLY A 271 12.12 17.44 33.07
CA GLY A 271 10.87 18.13 32.76
C GLY A 271 9.89 17.37 31.87
N ILE A 272 10.27 16.18 31.34
CA ILE A 272 9.54 15.52 30.23
C ILE A 272 8.08 15.27 30.56
N ASP A 273 7.81 14.90 31.80
CA ASP A 273 6.48 14.58 32.30
C ASP A 273 6.07 15.41 33.52
N THR A 274 6.94 16.32 33.98
CA THR A 274 6.69 17.22 35.11
C THR A 274 6.38 18.64 34.69
N GLU A 275 7.10 19.14 33.69
CA GLU A 275 6.99 20.51 33.19
C GLU A 275 6.19 20.58 31.88
N PHE A 276 6.38 19.62 30.98
CA PHE A 276 5.78 19.66 29.64
C PHE A 276 4.64 18.65 29.49
N PRO A 277 3.58 18.95 28.71
CA PRO A 277 2.57 17.97 28.34
C PRO A 277 3.10 17.01 27.26
N PHE A 278 2.33 15.95 26.99
CA PHE A 278 2.51 15.13 25.80
C PHE A 278 1.51 15.57 24.74
N TRP A 279 1.93 15.64 23.48
CA TRP A 279 1.05 15.92 22.36
C TRP A 279 0.68 14.64 21.63
N THR A 280 -0.57 14.55 21.22
CA THR A 280 -1.15 13.41 20.52
C THR A 280 -1.61 13.80 19.12
N ALA A 281 -1.80 12.80 18.27
CA ALA A 281 -2.45 12.96 16.98
C ALA A 281 -3.53 11.88 16.79
N SER A 282 -4.59 12.20 16.05
CA SER A 282 -5.60 11.21 15.68
C SER A 282 -6.40 11.59 14.44
N GLY A 283 -7.05 10.57 13.86
CA GLY A 283 -7.88 10.70 12.68
C GLY A 283 -7.03 11.00 11.46
N ILE A 284 -6.11 10.08 11.17
CA ILE A 284 -5.25 10.11 10.01
C ILE A 284 -6.11 10.13 8.75
N LYS A 285 -5.81 11.08 7.87
CA LYS A 285 -6.34 11.19 6.52
C LYS A 285 -5.19 10.96 5.55
N LEU A 286 -5.17 9.77 4.96
CA LEU A 286 -4.25 9.46 3.88
C LEU A 286 -4.62 10.31 2.65
N PRO A 287 -3.64 10.66 1.79
CA PRO A 287 -3.96 11.17 0.48
C PRO A 287 -4.90 10.19 -0.24
N ALA A 288 -5.84 10.70 -1.05
CA ALA A 288 -6.63 9.85 -1.92
C ALA A 288 -5.64 9.00 -2.76
N PRO A 289 -5.79 7.66 -2.82
CA PRO A 289 -4.82 6.83 -3.51
C PRO A 289 -4.71 7.31 -4.96
N GLN A 290 -3.55 7.82 -5.36
CA GLN A 290 -3.28 7.96 -6.78
C GLN A 290 -3.03 6.57 -7.39
N HIS A 291 -2.42 5.64 -6.62
CA HIS A 291 -2.25 4.23 -6.97
C HIS A 291 -2.21 3.36 -5.70
N GLY A 292 -3.17 2.45 -5.53
CA GLY A 292 -3.21 1.47 -4.43
C GLY A 292 -4.50 0.65 -4.41
N TRP A 293 -4.47 -0.55 -3.82
CA TRP A 293 -5.67 -1.37 -3.62
C TRP A 293 -6.56 -0.74 -2.54
N HIS A 294 -7.86 -0.56 -2.84
CA HIS A 294 -8.85 -0.06 -1.88
C HIS A 294 -9.30 -1.12 -0.85
N GLY A 295 -8.64 -2.28 -0.81
CA GLY A 295 -9.05 -3.44 -0.03
C GLY A 295 -10.20 -4.21 -0.70
N TYR A 296 -10.65 -5.28 -0.04
CA TYR A 296 -11.80 -6.06 -0.50
C TYR A 296 -13.11 -5.36 -0.13
N GLU A 297 -13.96 -5.14 -1.14
CA GLU A 297 -15.35 -4.73 -0.96
C GLU A 297 -16.27 -5.94 -1.20
N ASN A 298 -17.16 -6.24 -0.24
CA ASN A 298 -18.15 -7.29 -0.42
C ASN A 298 -19.32 -6.76 -1.28
N LEU A 299 -19.42 -7.25 -2.52
CA LEU A 299 -20.47 -6.86 -3.47
C LEU A 299 -21.83 -7.54 -3.25
N GLY A 300 -21.93 -8.41 -2.23
CA GLY A 300 -23.11 -9.21 -1.90
C GLY A 300 -23.39 -10.31 -2.93
N GLY A 301 -24.51 -11.01 -2.74
CA GLY A 301 -24.95 -12.11 -3.62
C GLY A 301 -24.49 -13.50 -3.15
N LEU A 302 -25.19 -14.55 -3.61
CA LEU A 302 -24.82 -15.94 -3.44
C LEU A 302 -24.50 -16.53 -4.81
N LEU A 303 -23.21 -16.73 -5.07
CA LEU A 303 -22.67 -16.96 -6.42
C LEU A 303 -22.15 -18.41 -6.54
N SER A 304 -22.34 -19.02 -7.71
CA SER A 304 -22.04 -20.45 -7.96
C SER A 304 -21.09 -20.70 -9.14
N SER A 305 -20.46 -19.65 -9.67
CA SER A 305 -19.42 -19.71 -10.70
C SER A 305 -18.34 -18.66 -10.45
N ARG A 306 -17.26 -18.71 -11.24
CA ARG A 306 -16.32 -17.59 -11.38
C ARG A 306 -17.07 -16.37 -11.96
N PRO A 307 -16.83 -15.15 -11.46
CA PRO A 307 -17.34 -13.93 -12.08
C PRO A 307 -16.45 -13.53 -13.28
N ASN A 308 -17.06 -12.96 -14.31
CA ASN A 308 -16.35 -12.32 -15.42
C ASN A 308 -16.72 -10.83 -15.47
N ALA A 309 -15.76 -9.98 -15.84
CA ALA A 309 -15.95 -8.54 -15.85
C ALA A 309 -15.44 -7.91 -17.15
N VAL A 310 -16.10 -6.84 -17.59
CA VAL A 310 -15.68 -6.02 -18.73
C VAL A 310 -15.89 -4.54 -18.42
N SER A 311 -15.23 -3.70 -19.21
CA SER A 311 -15.51 -2.27 -19.26
C SER A 311 -15.73 -1.84 -20.71
N TRP A 312 -16.77 -1.06 -20.96
CA TRP A 312 -17.01 -0.43 -22.27
C TRP A 312 -16.48 1.01 -22.35
N GLY A 313 -15.86 1.52 -21.28
CA GLY A 313 -15.45 2.91 -21.18
C GLY A 313 -14.96 3.32 -19.78
N PRO A 314 -14.32 4.49 -19.66
CA PRO A 314 -13.73 4.95 -18.41
C PRO A 314 -14.74 4.97 -17.26
N ASN A 315 -14.30 4.56 -16.07
CA ASN A 315 -15.10 4.57 -14.85
C ASN A 315 -16.42 3.75 -14.94
N ARG A 316 -16.40 2.69 -15.76
CA ARG A 316 -17.46 1.66 -15.83
C ARG A 316 -16.84 0.30 -15.62
N ILE A 317 -17.52 -0.54 -14.84
CA ILE A 317 -17.25 -1.98 -14.73
C ILE A 317 -18.59 -2.70 -14.75
N ASP A 318 -18.69 -3.77 -15.53
CA ASP A 318 -19.84 -4.67 -15.61
C ASP A 318 -19.38 -6.08 -15.24
N VAL A 319 -20.06 -6.70 -14.28
CA VAL A 319 -19.72 -8.03 -13.75
C VAL A 319 -20.89 -8.96 -14.00
N VAL A 320 -20.60 -10.14 -14.54
CA VAL A 320 -21.56 -11.23 -14.73
C VAL A 320 -21.13 -12.50 -14.02
N VAL A 321 -22.11 -13.24 -13.52
CA VAL A 321 -21.87 -14.45 -12.73
C VAL A 321 -23.10 -15.35 -12.75
N ARG A 322 -22.93 -16.64 -12.47
CA ARG A 322 -24.04 -17.56 -12.23
C ARG A 322 -24.48 -17.52 -10.76
N GLY A 323 -25.79 -17.39 -10.52
CA GLY A 323 -26.41 -17.52 -9.20
C GLY A 323 -26.60 -18.98 -8.77
N MET A 324 -27.05 -19.20 -7.53
CA MET A 324 -27.35 -20.56 -7.01
C MET A 324 -28.55 -21.21 -7.69
N ASP A 325 -29.41 -20.43 -8.34
CA ASP A 325 -30.57 -20.85 -9.14
C ASP A 325 -30.21 -21.12 -10.62
N SER A 326 -28.91 -21.15 -10.95
CA SER A 326 -28.38 -21.30 -12.31
C SER A 326 -28.71 -20.15 -13.28
N ALA A 327 -29.30 -19.04 -12.81
CA ALA A 327 -29.52 -17.86 -13.62
C ALA A 327 -28.25 -17.01 -13.75
N VAL A 328 -28.18 -16.19 -14.81
CA VAL A 328 -27.15 -15.18 -14.97
C VAL A 328 -27.54 -13.95 -14.18
N TYR A 329 -26.61 -13.45 -13.37
CA TYR A 329 -26.75 -12.20 -12.64
C TYR A 329 -25.74 -11.18 -13.14
N HIS A 330 -26.17 -9.93 -13.18
CA HIS A 330 -25.36 -8.79 -13.59
C HIS A 330 -25.32 -7.72 -12.50
N LYS A 331 -24.17 -7.08 -12.33
CA LYS A 331 -23.96 -5.94 -11.42
C LYS A 331 -22.93 -5.01 -12.02
N TRP A 332 -23.12 -3.71 -11.85
CA TRP A 332 -22.24 -2.73 -12.49
C TRP A 332 -21.92 -1.52 -11.62
N TRP A 333 -20.74 -0.98 -11.84
CA TRP A 333 -20.27 0.31 -11.33
C TRP A 333 -20.66 1.42 -12.31
N ASN A 334 -21.43 2.41 -11.86
CA ASN A 334 -21.91 3.51 -12.74
C ASN A 334 -20.99 4.74 -12.75
N GLY A 335 -19.81 4.66 -12.14
CA GLY A 335 -18.91 5.79 -11.97
C GLY A 335 -18.94 6.43 -10.58
N ASN A 336 -19.97 6.12 -9.78
CA ASN A 336 -20.17 6.66 -8.44
C ASN A 336 -20.51 5.59 -7.40
N SER A 337 -21.26 4.55 -7.79
CA SER A 337 -21.61 3.44 -6.91
C SER A 337 -21.86 2.14 -7.69
N TRP A 338 -21.75 1.02 -6.99
CA TRP A 338 -22.24 -0.27 -7.44
C TRP A 338 -23.77 -0.30 -7.39
N ASN A 339 -24.39 -0.75 -8.48
CA ASN A 339 -25.83 -0.97 -8.55
C ASN A 339 -26.20 -2.32 -7.94
N GLY A 340 -27.49 -2.58 -7.70
CA GLY A 340 -27.95 -3.88 -7.19
C GLY A 340 -27.65 -5.02 -8.17
N TRP A 341 -27.57 -6.26 -7.65
CA TRP A 341 -27.58 -7.44 -8.52
C TRP A 341 -28.93 -7.52 -9.23
N GLU A 342 -28.91 -7.62 -10.55
CA GLU A 342 -30.10 -7.91 -11.36
C GLU A 342 -30.02 -9.32 -11.94
N SER A 343 -31.13 -10.06 -11.87
CA SER A 343 -31.25 -11.35 -12.55
C SER A 343 -31.56 -11.11 -14.02
N LEU A 344 -30.74 -11.70 -14.88
CA LEU A 344 -30.93 -11.72 -16.33
C LEU A 344 -31.65 -12.98 -16.80
N GLY A 345 -32.05 -13.86 -15.87
CA GLY A 345 -32.65 -15.16 -16.14
C GLY A 345 -31.66 -16.15 -16.78
N GLY A 346 -32.18 -17.09 -17.55
CA GLY A 346 -31.40 -18.19 -18.13
C GLY A 346 -31.17 -19.35 -17.15
N GLN A 347 -30.70 -20.48 -17.67
CA GLN A 347 -30.33 -21.68 -16.90
C GLN A 347 -29.03 -22.24 -17.47
N ILE A 348 -27.92 -22.01 -16.76
CA ILE A 348 -26.56 -22.18 -17.30
C ILE A 348 -25.70 -23.10 -16.43
N GLN A 349 -24.77 -23.83 -17.04
CA GLN A 349 -23.99 -24.88 -16.36
C GLN A 349 -22.58 -24.46 -15.90
N GLY A 350 -22.07 -23.31 -16.33
CA GLY A 350 -20.73 -22.80 -15.97
C GLY A 350 -20.70 -21.28 -15.78
N ALA A 351 -19.50 -20.68 -15.77
CA ALA A 351 -19.37 -19.23 -15.77
C ALA A 351 -19.80 -18.61 -17.12
N PRO A 352 -20.58 -17.52 -17.12
CA PRO A 352 -20.88 -16.76 -18.34
C PRO A 352 -19.69 -15.88 -18.73
N ALA A 353 -19.44 -15.72 -20.02
CA ALA A 353 -18.47 -14.77 -20.56
C ALA A 353 -19.14 -13.44 -20.92
N ILE A 354 -18.39 -12.33 -20.88
CA ILE A 354 -18.87 -11.00 -21.27
C ILE A 354 -17.80 -10.24 -22.05
N CYS A 355 -18.19 -9.56 -23.11
CA CYS A 355 -17.35 -8.63 -23.84
C CYS A 355 -18.11 -7.36 -24.24
N SER A 356 -17.38 -6.36 -24.72
CA SER A 356 -17.92 -5.12 -25.28
C SER A 356 -17.13 -4.73 -26.50
N TRP A 357 -17.82 -4.31 -27.56
CA TRP A 357 -17.20 -3.77 -28.79
C TRP A 357 -17.48 -2.27 -28.98
N ALA A 358 -18.32 -1.65 -28.16
CA ALA A 358 -18.60 -0.22 -28.17
C ALA A 358 -19.11 0.27 -26.81
N SER A 359 -18.95 1.57 -26.55
CA SER A 359 -19.61 2.22 -25.42
C SER A 359 -21.12 2.03 -25.50
N GLY A 360 -21.76 1.68 -24.38
CA GLY A 360 -23.19 1.40 -24.36
C GLY A 360 -23.59 0.00 -24.87
N ARG A 361 -22.63 -0.87 -25.18
CA ARG A 361 -22.85 -2.25 -25.62
C ARG A 361 -22.16 -3.31 -24.76
N LEU A 362 -22.93 -4.27 -24.25
CA LEU A 362 -22.43 -5.48 -23.61
C LEU A 362 -23.00 -6.71 -24.31
N ASP A 363 -22.21 -7.78 -24.39
CA ASP A 363 -22.60 -9.06 -24.99
C ASP A 363 -22.20 -10.19 -24.04
N ILE A 364 -23.18 -10.94 -23.56
CA ILE A 364 -23.03 -12.04 -22.63
C ILE A 364 -23.24 -13.36 -23.36
N PHE A 365 -22.31 -14.29 -23.17
CA PHE A 365 -22.36 -15.64 -23.71
C PHE A 365 -22.37 -16.65 -22.59
N ALA A 366 -23.34 -17.57 -22.60
CA ALA A 366 -23.48 -18.55 -21.54
C ALA A 366 -23.86 -19.93 -22.08
N LEU A 367 -23.23 -20.95 -21.51
CA LEU A 367 -23.52 -22.34 -21.86
C LEU A 367 -24.79 -22.82 -21.14
N GLY A 368 -25.84 -23.10 -21.90
CA GLY A 368 -27.09 -23.64 -21.37
C GLY A 368 -26.94 -25.09 -20.89
N LEU A 369 -27.93 -25.60 -20.15
CA LEU A 369 -27.96 -26.99 -19.67
C LEU A 369 -27.99 -28.04 -20.80
N ASN A 370 -28.41 -27.63 -21.99
CA ASN A 370 -28.43 -28.44 -23.21
C ASN A 370 -27.11 -28.38 -24.02
N HIS A 371 -26.06 -27.76 -23.48
CA HIS A 371 -24.77 -27.55 -24.15
C HIS A 371 -24.78 -26.61 -25.36
N HIS A 372 -25.87 -25.86 -25.57
CA HIS A 372 -25.91 -24.77 -26.55
C HIS A 372 -25.35 -23.49 -25.96
N LEU A 373 -24.76 -22.66 -26.83
CA LEU A 373 -24.38 -21.30 -26.47
C LEU A 373 -25.60 -20.39 -26.57
N TYR A 374 -25.90 -19.67 -25.49
CA TYR A 374 -26.90 -18.62 -25.47
C TYR A 374 -26.25 -17.24 -25.42
N HIS A 375 -26.86 -16.29 -26.09
CA HIS A 375 -26.41 -14.89 -26.12
C HIS A 375 -27.50 -13.94 -25.59
N LYS A 376 -27.06 -12.91 -24.89
CA LYS A 376 -27.89 -11.79 -24.42
C LYS A 376 -27.07 -10.53 -24.45
N TRP A 377 -27.64 -9.41 -24.88
CA TRP A 377 -26.92 -8.15 -25.02
C TRP A 377 -27.63 -6.98 -24.36
N TYR A 378 -26.86 -5.96 -24.03
CA TYR A 378 -27.35 -4.67 -23.57
C TYR A 378 -27.12 -3.60 -24.64
N GLN A 379 -28.17 -2.84 -24.96
CA GLN A 379 -28.06 -1.59 -25.74
C GLN A 379 -29.23 -0.66 -25.41
N GLY A 380 -29.09 0.14 -24.35
CA GLY A 380 -30.20 0.93 -23.80
C GLY A 380 -31.26 0.08 -23.07
N GLY A 381 -30.98 -1.21 -22.87
CA GLY A 381 -31.85 -2.21 -22.30
C GLY A 381 -31.35 -3.62 -22.65
N TRP A 382 -31.70 -4.61 -21.84
CA TRP A 382 -31.35 -6.01 -22.07
C TRP A 382 -32.28 -6.66 -23.10
N SER A 383 -31.70 -7.40 -24.05
CA SER A 383 -32.45 -8.23 -24.99
C SER A 383 -33.07 -9.48 -24.34
N GLY A 384 -33.84 -10.25 -25.10
CA GLY A 384 -34.13 -11.65 -24.75
C GLY A 384 -32.89 -12.54 -24.91
N TRP A 385 -32.90 -13.73 -24.30
CA TRP A 385 -31.90 -14.76 -24.58
C TRP A 385 -32.13 -15.33 -25.99
N GLU A 386 -31.08 -15.38 -26.81
CA GLU A 386 -31.10 -16.04 -28.11
C GLU A 386 -30.21 -17.29 -28.09
N ASP A 387 -30.69 -18.38 -28.70
CA ASP A 387 -29.97 -19.64 -28.83
C ASP A 387 -29.08 -19.58 -30.08
N LEU A 388 -27.77 -19.63 -29.89
CA LEU A 388 -26.77 -19.64 -30.97
C LEU A 388 -26.32 -21.06 -31.33
N GLY A 389 -26.96 -22.09 -30.76
CA GLY A 389 -26.69 -23.49 -31.03
C GLY A 389 -25.30 -23.94 -30.57
N GLY A 390 -24.73 -24.90 -31.31
CA GLY A 390 -23.48 -25.56 -30.95
C GLY A 390 -23.67 -26.71 -29.94
N LEU A 391 -22.59 -27.45 -29.69
CA LEU A 391 -22.53 -28.51 -28.67
C LEU A 391 -21.18 -28.42 -27.95
N LEU A 392 -21.16 -27.67 -26.85
CA LEU A 392 -19.94 -27.22 -26.20
C LEU A 392 -19.71 -27.92 -24.84
N SER A 393 -18.44 -28.12 -24.52
CA SER A 393 -17.94 -28.86 -23.36
C SER A 393 -17.01 -28.04 -22.46
N SER A 394 -16.90 -26.73 -22.70
CA SER A 394 -16.19 -25.78 -21.85
C SER A 394 -16.97 -24.46 -21.71
N GLU A 395 -16.55 -23.64 -20.76
CA GLU A 395 -16.94 -22.23 -20.71
C GLU A 395 -16.49 -21.53 -22.00
N PRO A 396 -17.27 -20.55 -22.52
CA PRO A 396 -16.90 -19.77 -23.68
C PRO A 396 -15.86 -18.70 -23.32
N ALA A 397 -15.04 -18.32 -24.29
CA ALA A 397 -14.22 -17.11 -24.25
C ALA A 397 -14.67 -16.17 -25.37
N CYS A 398 -14.85 -14.89 -25.07
CA CYS A 398 -15.29 -13.89 -26.04
C CYS A 398 -14.34 -12.70 -26.08
N VAL A 399 -14.09 -12.17 -27.27
CA VAL A 399 -13.20 -11.01 -27.50
C VAL A 399 -13.76 -10.12 -28.61
N SER A 400 -13.39 -8.85 -28.58
CA SER A 400 -13.60 -7.93 -29.69
C SER A 400 -12.28 -7.26 -30.06
N TRP A 401 -11.99 -7.19 -31.36
CA TRP A 401 -10.85 -6.43 -31.88
C TRP A 401 -11.24 -5.05 -32.42
N GLY A 402 -12.52 -4.66 -32.31
CA GLY A 402 -13.02 -3.43 -32.90
C GLY A 402 -14.55 -3.37 -32.99
N PRO A 403 -15.08 -2.20 -33.38
CA PRO A 403 -16.51 -1.95 -33.41
C PRO A 403 -17.27 -2.96 -34.27
N ASN A 404 -18.44 -3.38 -33.78
CA ASN A 404 -19.33 -4.33 -34.44
C ASN A 404 -18.67 -5.69 -34.74
N ARG A 405 -17.65 -6.08 -33.98
CA ARG A 405 -17.05 -7.42 -34.03
C ARG A 405 -17.07 -8.08 -32.67
N ILE A 406 -17.47 -9.36 -32.66
CA ILE A 406 -17.28 -10.28 -31.54
C ILE A 406 -16.84 -11.62 -32.09
N ASP A 407 -15.92 -12.27 -31.40
CA ASP A 407 -15.45 -13.62 -31.67
C ASP A 407 -15.58 -14.46 -30.41
N ILE A 408 -16.15 -15.66 -30.55
CA ILE A 408 -16.43 -16.58 -29.44
C ILE A 408 -15.74 -17.91 -29.71
N PHE A 409 -15.03 -18.40 -28.71
CA PHE A 409 -14.32 -19.68 -28.74
C PHE A 409 -14.78 -20.57 -27.61
N ALA A 410 -14.99 -21.84 -27.91
CA ALA A 410 -15.29 -22.84 -26.90
C ALA A 410 -14.79 -24.21 -27.35
N ARG A 411 -14.56 -25.11 -26.40
CA ARG A 411 -14.29 -26.51 -26.72
C ARG A 411 -15.58 -27.21 -27.07
N GLY A 412 -15.60 -27.94 -28.18
CA GLY A 412 -16.73 -28.79 -28.57
C GLY A 412 -16.75 -30.12 -27.82
N MET A 413 -17.84 -30.89 -27.96
CA MET A 413 -17.91 -32.26 -27.44
C MET A 413 -16.88 -33.21 -28.07
N ASN A 414 -16.39 -32.88 -29.27
CA ASN A 414 -15.32 -33.60 -29.96
C ASN A 414 -13.90 -33.21 -29.50
N SER A 415 -13.77 -32.36 -28.47
CA SER A 415 -12.49 -31.80 -28.00
C SER A 415 -11.78 -30.86 -28.99
N SER A 416 -12.39 -30.50 -30.13
CA SER A 416 -11.90 -29.42 -30.98
C SER A 416 -12.19 -28.05 -30.39
N MET A 417 -11.45 -27.03 -30.83
CA MET A 417 -11.85 -25.63 -30.65
C MET A 417 -12.88 -25.25 -31.71
N TRP A 418 -14.00 -24.70 -31.28
CA TRP A 418 -15.06 -24.18 -32.15
C TRP A 418 -15.12 -22.67 -32.05
N HIS A 419 -15.38 -22.03 -33.18
CA HIS A 419 -15.45 -20.58 -33.31
C HIS A 419 -16.78 -20.13 -33.91
N LEU A 420 -17.33 -19.04 -33.35
CA LEU A 420 -18.52 -18.34 -33.81
C LEU A 420 -18.23 -16.85 -33.76
N TRP A 421 -18.70 -16.08 -34.76
CA TRP A 421 -18.44 -14.65 -34.78
C TRP A 421 -19.61 -13.81 -35.29
N TRP A 422 -19.55 -12.52 -34.92
CA TRP A 422 -20.47 -11.47 -35.34
C TRP A 422 -19.72 -10.38 -36.13
N ASN A 423 -20.29 -9.91 -37.24
CA ASN A 423 -19.81 -8.70 -37.92
C ASN A 423 -20.94 -7.82 -38.48
N GLY A 424 -22.08 -7.79 -37.79
CA GLY A 424 -23.36 -7.25 -38.26
C GLY A 424 -24.42 -8.33 -38.50
N ALA A 425 -23.98 -9.59 -38.56
CA ALA A 425 -24.81 -10.79 -38.46
C ALA A 425 -23.97 -11.91 -37.81
N TRP A 426 -24.66 -12.88 -37.21
CA TRP A 426 -24.04 -14.12 -36.75
C TRP A 426 -23.65 -14.99 -37.94
N HIS A 427 -22.45 -15.55 -37.89
CA HIS A 427 -22.01 -16.57 -38.85
C HIS A 427 -22.24 -17.97 -38.29
N GLY A 428 -21.98 -19.01 -39.10
CA GLY A 428 -22.07 -20.39 -38.63
C GLY A 428 -20.90 -20.79 -37.74
N TRP A 429 -21.11 -21.77 -36.87
CA TRP A 429 -20.03 -22.42 -36.12
C TRP A 429 -19.02 -23.05 -37.09
N GLU A 430 -17.74 -22.73 -36.90
CA GLU A 430 -16.63 -23.38 -37.60
C GLU A 430 -15.75 -24.19 -36.65
N ASP A 431 -15.38 -25.41 -37.06
CA ASP A 431 -14.44 -26.28 -36.35
C ASP A 431 -13.02 -25.86 -36.70
N LEU A 432 -12.28 -25.33 -35.72
CA LEU A 432 -10.88 -24.92 -35.88
C LEU A 432 -9.89 -26.08 -35.67
N GLY A 433 -10.41 -27.29 -35.41
CA GLY A 433 -9.67 -28.50 -35.14
C GLY A 433 -8.96 -28.46 -33.79
N GLY A 434 -7.88 -29.25 -33.70
CA GLY A 434 -7.11 -29.43 -32.48
C GLY A 434 -7.74 -30.48 -31.55
N VAL A 435 -7.01 -30.86 -30.52
CA VAL A 435 -7.53 -31.72 -29.44
C VAL A 435 -7.15 -31.09 -28.10
N ILE A 436 -8.07 -30.27 -27.59
CA ILE A 436 -7.83 -29.39 -26.44
C ILE A 436 -8.47 -29.93 -25.16
N ASN A 437 -7.82 -29.67 -24.02
CA ASN A 437 -8.15 -30.17 -22.70
C ASN A 437 -8.25 -29.06 -21.63
N SER A 438 -8.55 -27.84 -22.08
CA SER A 438 -8.91 -26.69 -21.25
C SER A 438 -9.98 -25.87 -21.96
N ALA A 439 -10.56 -24.88 -21.26
CA ALA A 439 -11.26 -23.81 -21.95
C ALA A 439 -10.26 -23.00 -22.80
N PRO A 440 -10.68 -22.44 -23.95
CA PRO A 440 -9.88 -21.49 -24.70
C PRO A 440 -9.58 -20.21 -23.92
N ALA A 441 -8.39 -19.64 -24.10
CA ALA A 441 -8.11 -18.25 -23.83
C ALA A 441 -7.86 -17.52 -25.15
N VAL A 442 -8.33 -16.27 -25.27
CA VAL A 442 -8.18 -15.50 -26.51
C VAL A 442 -7.85 -14.05 -26.19
N SER A 443 -6.98 -13.45 -27.02
CA SER A 443 -6.73 -12.00 -27.01
C SER A 443 -6.55 -11.47 -28.43
N SER A 444 -6.60 -10.15 -28.57
CA SER A 444 -6.36 -9.43 -29.81
C SER A 444 -5.47 -8.23 -29.52
N TRP A 445 -4.46 -8.01 -30.37
CA TRP A 445 -3.59 -6.84 -30.32
C TRP A 445 -3.79 -5.84 -31.47
N ALA A 446 -4.66 -6.18 -32.43
CA ALA A 446 -5.04 -5.32 -33.54
C ALA A 446 -6.33 -5.79 -34.23
N PRO A 447 -7.06 -4.89 -34.92
CA PRO A 447 -8.13 -5.29 -35.83
C PRO A 447 -7.62 -6.30 -36.86
N GLY A 448 -8.39 -7.36 -37.10
CA GLY A 448 -7.98 -8.42 -38.03
C GLY A 448 -7.06 -9.50 -37.41
N ARG A 449 -6.73 -9.39 -36.11
CA ARG A 449 -5.90 -10.36 -35.39
C ARG A 449 -6.57 -11.00 -34.17
N LEU A 450 -6.57 -12.32 -34.11
CA LEU A 450 -6.94 -13.10 -32.91
C LEU A 450 -5.83 -14.10 -32.58
N ASP A 451 -5.52 -14.26 -31.30
CA ASP A 451 -4.57 -15.25 -30.79
C ASP A 451 -5.28 -16.11 -29.74
N CYS A 452 -5.42 -17.41 -30.05
CA CYS A 452 -6.14 -18.39 -29.24
C CYS A 452 -5.16 -19.39 -28.63
N PHE A 453 -5.36 -19.69 -27.35
CA PHE A 453 -4.52 -20.56 -26.56
C PHE A 453 -5.37 -21.63 -25.85
N ALA A 454 -4.86 -22.85 -25.81
CA ALA A 454 -5.48 -23.92 -25.04
C ALA A 454 -4.44 -24.96 -24.64
N ARG A 455 -4.71 -25.70 -23.56
CA ARG A 455 -3.91 -26.86 -23.19
C ARG A 455 -4.28 -28.04 -24.08
N GLY A 456 -3.30 -28.75 -24.65
CA GLY A 456 -3.51 -29.99 -25.38
C GLY A 456 -3.60 -31.23 -24.48
N LEU A 457 -3.91 -32.40 -25.06
CA LEU A 457 -3.87 -33.68 -24.33
C LEU A 457 -2.47 -34.06 -23.82
N ASN A 458 -1.42 -33.54 -24.47
CA ASN A 458 -0.03 -33.68 -24.04
C ASN A 458 0.36 -32.72 -22.91
N ASN A 459 -0.59 -31.96 -22.36
CA ASN A 459 -0.36 -30.87 -21.39
C ASN A 459 0.51 -29.72 -21.92
N HIS A 460 0.76 -29.64 -23.22
CA HIS A 460 1.44 -28.48 -23.80
C HIS A 460 0.45 -27.32 -24.03
N LEU A 461 0.98 -26.11 -24.03
CA LEU A 461 0.29 -24.92 -24.52
C LEU A 461 0.26 -24.92 -26.05
N TRP A 462 -0.93 -24.95 -26.62
CA TRP A 462 -1.17 -24.87 -28.06
C TRP A 462 -1.70 -23.50 -28.44
N HIS A 463 -1.24 -23.01 -29.59
CA HIS A 463 -1.56 -21.70 -30.13
C HIS A 463 -2.13 -21.81 -31.54
N LYS A 464 -3.15 -21.00 -31.83
CA LYS A 464 -3.71 -20.80 -33.17
C LYS A 464 -4.10 -19.34 -33.31
N TRP A 465 -3.87 -18.75 -34.47
CA TRP A 465 -4.18 -17.34 -34.70
C TRP A 465 -4.93 -17.12 -36.00
N PHE A 466 -5.66 -16.01 -36.04
CA PHE A 466 -6.29 -15.48 -37.25
C PHE A 466 -5.54 -14.23 -37.70
N ASP A 467 -5.11 -14.20 -38.95
CA ASP A 467 -4.65 -12.99 -39.64
C ASP A 467 -5.00 -13.13 -41.13
N THR A 468 -6.13 -12.55 -41.52
CA THR A 468 -6.88 -12.80 -42.78
C THR A 468 -7.40 -14.22 -42.98
N LYS A 469 -6.71 -15.22 -42.43
CA LYS A 469 -7.07 -16.64 -42.38
C LYS A 469 -6.55 -17.27 -41.10
N TRP A 470 -7.13 -18.41 -40.72
CA TRP A 470 -6.64 -19.23 -39.63
C TRP A 470 -5.30 -19.89 -39.95
N SER A 471 -4.38 -19.86 -38.99
CA SER A 471 -3.13 -20.61 -39.03
C SER A 471 -3.34 -22.11 -38.79
N GLY A 472 -2.28 -22.90 -38.99
CA GLY A 472 -2.20 -24.24 -38.40
C GLY A 472 -2.04 -24.16 -36.87
N TRP A 473 -2.32 -25.26 -36.18
CA TRP A 473 -2.02 -25.37 -34.75
C TRP A 473 -0.51 -25.40 -34.52
N GLU A 474 -0.04 -24.54 -33.64
CA GLU A 474 1.36 -24.41 -33.23
C GLU A 474 1.52 -24.93 -31.79
N ASP A 475 2.37 -25.95 -31.59
CA ASP A 475 2.75 -26.41 -30.25
C ASP A 475 3.85 -25.50 -29.70
N LEU A 476 3.56 -24.76 -28.63
CA LEU A 476 4.52 -23.86 -27.99
C LEU A 476 5.48 -24.58 -27.03
N GLN A 477 5.30 -25.90 -26.86
CA GLN A 477 6.12 -26.81 -26.05
C GLN A 477 6.20 -26.44 -24.55
N SER A 478 5.31 -25.56 -24.10
CA SER A 478 5.22 -25.16 -22.69
C SER A 478 4.33 -26.12 -21.92
N ASN A 479 4.90 -26.78 -20.90
CA ASN A 479 4.15 -27.72 -20.07
C ASN A 479 3.29 -26.98 -19.03
N MET A 480 1.98 -27.23 -19.05
CA MET A 480 1.02 -26.49 -18.23
C MET A 480 -0.06 -27.35 -17.58
N PHE A 481 -0.61 -26.86 -16.48
CA PHE A 481 -1.86 -27.31 -15.86
C PHE A 481 -2.95 -26.23 -15.98
N GLY A 482 -4.21 -26.63 -15.81
CA GLY A 482 -5.33 -25.71 -15.81
C GLY A 482 -5.61 -25.07 -17.18
N SER A 483 -6.20 -23.88 -17.15
CA SER A 483 -6.49 -23.07 -18.34
C SER A 483 -5.48 -21.93 -18.49
N PRO A 484 -5.04 -21.59 -19.71
CA PRO A 484 -4.20 -20.42 -19.92
C PRO A 484 -5.02 -19.12 -19.77
N ALA A 485 -4.31 -18.01 -19.65
CA ALA A 485 -4.88 -16.67 -19.71
C ALA A 485 -4.04 -15.80 -20.64
N ALA A 486 -4.69 -15.13 -21.60
CA ALA A 486 -4.01 -14.37 -22.66
C ALA A 486 -4.40 -12.89 -22.61
N VAL A 487 -3.44 -12.00 -22.84
CA VAL A 487 -3.65 -10.55 -22.86
C VAL A 487 -2.70 -9.87 -23.84
N SER A 488 -3.10 -8.70 -24.32
CA SER A 488 -2.23 -7.78 -25.02
C SER A 488 -2.22 -6.43 -24.31
N TRP A 489 -1.04 -5.81 -24.21
CA TRP A 489 -0.90 -4.41 -23.81
C TRP A 489 -0.55 -3.49 -24.98
N GLY A 490 -0.33 -4.02 -26.19
CA GLY A 490 0.12 -3.24 -27.33
C GLY A 490 0.17 -4.02 -28.64
N ALA A 491 0.28 -3.29 -29.75
CA ALA A 491 0.37 -3.89 -31.07
C ALA A 491 1.57 -4.85 -31.17
N ASN A 492 1.39 -5.96 -31.89
CA ASN A 492 2.39 -7.03 -32.04
C ASN A 492 2.85 -7.67 -30.73
N ARG A 493 2.07 -7.56 -29.65
CA ARG A 493 2.39 -8.14 -28.35
C ARG A 493 1.25 -8.99 -27.84
N ILE A 494 1.56 -10.25 -27.52
CA ILE A 494 0.69 -11.16 -26.77
C ILE A 494 1.48 -11.76 -25.63
N ASP A 495 0.85 -11.79 -24.46
CA ASP A 495 1.35 -12.43 -23.25
C ASP A 495 0.38 -13.54 -22.84
N VAL A 496 0.91 -14.70 -22.48
CA VAL A 496 0.14 -15.84 -22.00
C VAL A 496 0.72 -16.33 -20.68
N PHE A 497 -0.17 -16.44 -19.69
CA PHE A 497 0.15 -16.90 -18.34
C PHE A 497 -0.58 -18.20 -18.05
N PHE A 498 0.06 -19.10 -17.33
CA PHE A 498 -0.49 -20.42 -17.03
C PHE A 498 0.14 -21.04 -15.78
N PRO A 499 -0.58 -21.90 -15.06
CA PRO A 499 0.02 -22.76 -14.04
C PRO A 499 1.00 -23.76 -14.67
N GLY A 500 2.25 -23.79 -14.19
CA GLY A 500 3.26 -24.78 -14.59
C GLY A 500 3.03 -26.15 -13.95
N GLN A 501 3.85 -27.15 -14.31
CA GLN A 501 3.77 -28.51 -13.77
C GLN A 501 3.91 -28.59 -12.25
N THR A 502 4.63 -27.64 -11.66
CA THR A 502 4.81 -27.52 -10.20
C THR A 502 3.88 -26.48 -9.59
N TYR A 503 2.79 -26.12 -10.28
CA TYR A 503 1.81 -25.11 -9.90
C TYR A 503 2.40 -23.71 -9.68
N ASN A 504 3.58 -23.42 -10.20
CA ASN A 504 4.15 -22.08 -10.21
C ASN A 504 3.56 -21.25 -11.36
N MET A 505 3.59 -19.92 -11.25
CA MET A 505 3.13 -19.07 -12.34
C MET A 505 4.16 -19.08 -13.48
N MET A 506 3.74 -19.48 -14.67
CA MET A 506 4.54 -19.46 -15.88
C MET A 506 4.05 -18.35 -16.81
N HIS A 507 4.97 -17.82 -17.60
CA HIS A 507 4.73 -16.76 -18.56
C HIS A 507 5.47 -17.03 -19.87
N LYS A 508 4.83 -16.73 -20.98
CA LYS A 508 5.40 -16.74 -22.32
C LYS A 508 4.81 -15.59 -23.13
N TRP A 509 5.57 -15.03 -24.05
CA TRP A 509 5.10 -13.91 -24.85
C TRP A 509 5.61 -13.91 -26.28
N TRP A 510 4.86 -13.25 -27.16
CA TRP A 510 5.26 -12.89 -28.50
C TRP A 510 5.77 -11.44 -28.53
N ASP A 511 6.96 -11.20 -29.07
CA ASP A 511 7.61 -9.88 -29.11
C ASP A 511 7.49 -9.14 -30.44
N GLY A 512 6.68 -9.65 -31.37
CA GLY A 512 6.57 -9.14 -32.74
C GLY A 512 7.40 -9.93 -33.75
N ALA A 513 8.36 -10.74 -33.31
CA ALA A 513 9.21 -11.54 -34.18
C ALA A 513 9.25 -13.02 -33.78
N LYS A 514 9.20 -13.33 -32.49
CA LYS A 514 9.27 -14.71 -31.98
C LYS A 514 8.58 -14.87 -30.63
N TRP A 515 8.29 -16.12 -30.31
CA TRP A 515 7.93 -16.53 -28.95
C TRP A 515 9.16 -16.51 -28.03
N SER A 516 8.97 -16.05 -26.80
CA SER A 516 9.94 -16.15 -25.73
C SER A 516 10.17 -17.61 -25.31
N GLY A 517 11.24 -17.83 -24.54
CA GLY A 517 11.32 -19.01 -23.69
C GLY A 517 10.24 -18.97 -22.60
N ASP A 518 10.02 -20.11 -21.94
CA ASP A 518 9.14 -20.18 -20.77
C ASP A 518 9.81 -19.48 -19.58
N GLU A 519 9.13 -18.50 -19.00
CA GLU A 519 9.57 -17.75 -17.85
C GLU A 519 8.83 -18.23 -16.60
N ASN A 520 9.59 -18.72 -15.61
CA ASN A 520 9.04 -19.09 -14.30
C ASN A 520 8.99 -17.85 -13.40
N LEU A 521 7.79 -17.44 -13.02
CA LEU A 521 7.54 -16.25 -12.20
C LEU A 521 7.42 -16.56 -10.70
N GLY A 522 7.57 -17.82 -10.31
CA GLY A 522 7.54 -18.32 -8.94
C GLY A 522 6.13 -18.54 -8.38
N GLY A 523 6.07 -18.73 -7.05
CA GLY A 523 4.82 -18.98 -6.32
C GLY A 523 4.31 -20.43 -6.42
N ILE A 524 3.25 -20.71 -5.66
CA ILE A 524 2.44 -21.94 -5.77
C ILE A 524 0.98 -21.50 -5.86
N LEU A 525 0.37 -21.75 -7.01
CA LEU A 525 -0.97 -21.34 -7.37
C LEU A 525 -1.98 -22.41 -6.95
N SER A 526 -3.07 -21.97 -6.34
CA SER A 526 -4.25 -22.82 -6.10
C SER A 526 -5.39 -22.52 -7.08
N SER A 527 -5.18 -21.59 -8.02
CA SER A 527 -6.13 -21.21 -9.07
C SER A 527 -5.47 -21.13 -10.44
N ASP A 528 -6.30 -21.01 -11.50
CA ASP A 528 -5.85 -20.48 -12.79
C ASP A 528 -5.44 -18.99 -12.63
N VAL A 529 -4.79 -18.43 -13.65
CA VAL A 529 -4.31 -17.03 -13.63
C VAL A 529 -5.38 -16.09 -14.17
N GLY A 530 -5.69 -15.02 -13.44
CA GLY A 530 -6.41 -13.86 -13.96
C GLY A 530 -5.44 -12.81 -14.46
N VAL A 531 -5.65 -12.27 -15.66
CA VAL A 531 -4.71 -11.29 -16.25
C VAL A 531 -5.47 -10.10 -16.85
N SER A 532 -4.90 -8.91 -16.72
CA SER A 532 -5.40 -7.70 -17.37
C SER A 532 -4.28 -6.76 -17.80
N SER A 533 -4.61 -5.85 -18.70
CA SER A 533 -3.79 -4.70 -19.07
C SER A 533 -4.70 -3.46 -19.13
N TRP A 534 -4.20 -2.34 -18.60
CA TRP A 534 -4.91 -1.06 -18.62
C TRP A 534 -4.10 0.08 -19.26
N ALA A 535 -2.85 -0.19 -19.64
CA ALA A 535 -1.97 0.75 -20.33
C ALA A 535 -0.89 0.00 -21.13
N ALA A 536 -0.28 0.68 -22.10
CA ALA A 536 0.87 0.14 -22.82
C ALA A 536 2.03 -0.17 -21.85
N GLY A 537 2.66 -1.33 -22.02
CA GLY A 537 3.72 -1.87 -21.15
C GLY A 537 3.19 -2.48 -19.85
N ARG A 538 1.92 -2.31 -19.52
CA ARG A 538 1.37 -2.71 -18.23
C ARG A 538 0.65 -4.04 -18.29
N LEU A 539 1.11 -4.98 -17.46
CA LEU A 539 0.47 -6.25 -17.19
C LEU A 539 0.20 -6.40 -15.70
N ASP A 540 -0.98 -6.89 -15.36
CA ASP A 540 -1.38 -7.22 -13.99
C ASP A 540 -1.88 -8.66 -13.93
N CYS A 541 -1.26 -9.48 -13.08
CA CYS A 541 -1.55 -10.90 -12.91
C CYS A 541 -2.06 -11.17 -11.50
N PHE A 542 -3.14 -11.95 -11.40
CA PHE A 542 -3.87 -12.26 -10.18
C PHE A 542 -4.00 -13.77 -10.03
N VAL A 543 -3.68 -14.27 -8.84
CA VAL A 543 -3.75 -15.70 -8.53
C VAL A 543 -4.20 -15.90 -7.09
N GLN A 544 -4.84 -17.03 -6.81
CA GLN A 544 -5.01 -17.51 -5.45
C GLN A 544 -3.78 -18.30 -5.02
N GLY A 545 -3.23 -17.99 -3.85
CA GLY A 545 -2.16 -18.78 -3.22
C GLY A 545 -2.71 -19.91 -2.34
N THR A 546 -1.82 -20.76 -1.84
CA THR A 546 -2.19 -21.91 -1.00
C THR A 546 -2.83 -21.54 0.34
N ASP A 547 -2.68 -20.29 0.78
CA ASP A 547 -3.33 -19.71 1.95
C ASP A 547 -4.74 -19.14 1.66
N SER A 548 -5.22 -19.35 0.42
CA SER A 548 -6.48 -18.81 -0.11
C SER A 548 -6.52 -17.29 -0.30
N ALA A 549 -5.41 -16.57 -0.10
CA ALA A 549 -5.30 -15.15 -0.39
C ALA A 549 -5.10 -14.87 -1.89
N MET A 550 -5.49 -13.68 -2.34
CA MET A 550 -5.16 -13.22 -3.69
C MET A 550 -3.78 -12.58 -3.70
N TYR A 551 -2.92 -13.07 -4.57
CA TYR A 551 -1.63 -12.47 -4.87
C TYR A 551 -1.71 -11.71 -6.18
N HIS A 552 -0.96 -10.62 -6.24
CA HIS A 552 -0.86 -9.75 -7.40
C HIS A 552 0.61 -9.56 -7.78
N LYS A 553 0.91 -9.72 -9.06
CA LYS A 553 2.23 -9.39 -9.64
C LYS A 553 2.01 -8.52 -10.88
N TRP A 554 2.86 -7.54 -11.09
CA TRP A 554 2.74 -6.62 -12.21
C TRP A 554 4.05 -6.32 -12.91
N TYR A 555 3.94 -5.82 -14.14
CA TYR A 555 5.05 -5.43 -15.01
C TYR A 555 4.83 -4.03 -15.57
N VAL A 556 5.92 -3.33 -15.90
CA VAL A 556 5.93 -2.03 -16.59
C VAL A 556 6.94 -2.10 -17.73
#